data_AF-A0A098TLQ4-F1
#
_entry.id   AF-A0A098TLQ4-F1
#
_cell.length_a   1.000
_cell.length_b   1.000
_cell.length_c   1.000
_cell.angle_alpha   90.00
_cell.angle_beta   90.00
_cell.angle_gamma   90.00
#
_symmetry.space_group_name_H-M   'P 1'
#
loop_
_entity.id
_entity.type
_entity.pdbx_description
1 polymer ?
#
loop_
_entity_poly.entity_id
_entity_poly.type
_entity_poly.pdbx_seq_one_letter_code
_entity_poly.pdbx_strand_id
1 'polypeptide(L)'
;MKILGIVLSINQDSAGLRQRILPIFYSLKHREYNIEIKELKSISKKEHIDQIASEYQLVIFIKIFDDLAYCAARAIKDRGIKIVLDLFDNYLPYSRRAWEFGLKRMYIRMANIADIVTCSTNFLASALENEGIKNIKMIPDPIQPSLRTTTAKVDNKDSSNISWLEKWNTSDNTLRFAWFGLSGNPYYRAGIVDLAEIADTFLSCLTKLEKSKTIELVICCESNPSLSYVFERFRSTAIRIKWLAWSQEIEDSLLANSHCILLPTNRSGFASSKTHNRASKSLLSGCLVYCSEMPGYDDISEFCFNSISGLIDYITANTAQEVENYLTRAIDFVLNKYTLENSVNSFDAIFCELINEKNRSEFNKNNTIKNYNHIVLTGPTGGGLCHKFAQQMKWLSCSVESMRVPLNFDFQLREIREDGSLCLSIGERERKQVRTFLQEAREMLQSSTLIKSSEIFLGQLKIVSIAPDLETVDALPMKNSITPLEIQKLSYLKQLSIYDESYAEIYNAVLFELFAKMLRPLDNYNFVIEVGFPLESCNLPILSYA
;
A
#
# COMPACT_ATOMS: atom_id res chain seq x y z
N MET A 1 -3.46 -24.69 -13.01
CA MET A 1 -2.40 -24.08 -12.17
C MET A 1 -2.99 -23.73 -10.81
N LYS A 2 -2.28 -23.97 -9.69
CA LYS A 2 -2.70 -23.55 -8.34
C LYS A 2 -2.05 -22.22 -7.97
N ILE A 3 -2.88 -21.26 -7.57
CA ILE A 3 -2.48 -19.88 -7.26
C ILE A 3 -3.01 -19.53 -5.86
N LEU A 4 -2.16 -18.90 -5.04
CA LEU A 4 -2.54 -18.40 -3.73
C LEU A 4 -2.51 -16.87 -3.71
N GLY A 5 -3.67 -16.24 -3.50
CA GLY A 5 -3.75 -14.84 -3.09
C GLY A 5 -3.58 -14.70 -1.59
N ILE A 6 -2.73 -13.76 -1.16
CA ILE A 6 -2.54 -13.42 0.25
C ILE A 6 -3.05 -11.99 0.44
N VAL A 7 -3.98 -11.82 1.36
CA VAL A 7 -4.54 -10.52 1.78
C VAL A 7 -4.25 -10.28 3.27
N LEU A 8 -4.28 -9.02 3.73
CA LEU A 8 -4.12 -8.73 5.15
C LEU A 8 -5.31 -9.31 5.95
N SER A 9 -6.52 -9.09 5.45
CA SER A 9 -7.74 -9.69 5.95
C SER A 9 -8.75 -9.97 4.83
N ILE A 10 -9.50 -11.06 4.96
CA ILE A 10 -10.65 -11.39 4.10
C ILE A 10 -11.88 -10.70 4.71
N ASN A 11 -11.82 -9.37 4.81
CA ASN A 11 -12.99 -8.58 5.16
C ASN A 11 -13.72 -8.19 3.88
N GLN A 12 -15.01 -8.56 3.79
CA GLN A 12 -15.85 -8.13 2.69
C GLN A 12 -15.97 -6.60 2.62
N ASP A 13 -15.70 -5.86 3.71
CA ASP A 13 -15.70 -4.39 3.70
C ASP A 13 -14.53 -3.76 2.94
N SER A 14 -13.49 -4.54 2.63
CA SER A 14 -12.35 -4.05 1.85
C SER A 14 -12.76 -3.78 0.40
N ALA A 15 -12.87 -2.49 0.06
CA ALA A 15 -13.20 -2.06 -1.31
C ALA A 15 -12.23 -2.64 -2.34
N GLY A 16 -10.93 -2.69 -2.03
CA GLY A 16 -9.93 -3.30 -2.90
C GLY A 16 -10.18 -4.78 -3.20
N LEU A 17 -10.51 -5.55 -2.16
CA LEU A 17 -10.82 -6.96 -2.31
C LEU A 17 -12.10 -7.16 -3.15
N ARG A 18 -13.17 -6.43 -2.83
CA ARG A 18 -14.46 -6.53 -3.54
C ARG A 18 -14.44 -6.03 -4.97
N GLN A 19 -13.82 -4.88 -5.22
CA GLN A 19 -13.92 -4.18 -6.50
C GLN A 19 -12.90 -4.68 -7.51
N ARG A 20 -11.73 -5.14 -7.04
CA ARG A 20 -10.64 -5.57 -7.94
C ARG A 20 -10.38 -7.07 -7.87
N ILE A 21 -10.05 -7.58 -6.68
CA ILE A 21 -9.46 -8.92 -6.56
C ILE A 21 -10.49 -10.03 -6.75
N LEU A 22 -11.58 -10.03 -5.99
CA LEU A 22 -12.61 -11.07 -6.07
C LEU A 22 -13.21 -11.20 -7.48
N PRO A 23 -13.56 -10.10 -8.18
CA PRO A 23 -14.06 -10.17 -9.55
C PRO A 23 -13.08 -10.87 -10.48
N ILE A 24 -11.81 -10.44 -10.47
CA ILE A 24 -10.77 -10.98 -11.33
C ILE A 24 -10.53 -12.46 -11.01
N PHE A 25 -10.38 -12.80 -9.72
CA PHE A 25 -10.09 -14.17 -9.29
C PHE A 25 -11.26 -15.11 -9.57
N TYR A 26 -12.50 -14.65 -9.42
CA TYR A 26 -13.67 -15.44 -9.80
C TYR A 26 -13.69 -15.72 -11.30
N SER A 27 -13.44 -14.73 -12.15
CA SER A 27 -13.35 -14.93 -13.60
C SER A 27 -12.19 -15.83 -14.01
N LEU A 28 -11.03 -15.72 -13.37
CA LEU A 28 -9.89 -16.61 -13.61
C LEU A 28 -10.18 -18.06 -13.21
N LYS A 29 -10.99 -18.30 -12.16
CA LYS A 29 -11.42 -19.69 -11.83
C LYS A 29 -12.21 -20.35 -12.95
N HIS A 30 -13.00 -19.57 -13.71
CA HIS A 30 -13.70 -20.07 -14.90
C HIS A 30 -12.75 -20.39 -16.07
N ARG A 31 -11.51 -19.92 -16.02
CA ARG A 31 -10.41 -20.30 -16.93
C ARG A 31 -9.54 -21.43 -16.38
N GLU A 32 -10.11 -22.27 -15.52
CA GLU A 32 -9.47 -23.46 -14.94
C GLU A 32 -8.27 -23.16 -14.01
N TYR A 33 -8.11 -21.92 -13.55
CA TYR A 33 -7.16 -21.60 -12.48
C TYR A 33 -7.74 -22.04 -11.12
N ASN A 34 -6.96 -22.81 -10.36
CA ASN A 34 -7.30 -23.15 -8.98
C ASN A 34 -6.77 -22.06 -8.05
N ILE A 35 -7.62 -21.08 -7.73
CA ILE A 35 -7.24 -19.90 -6.95
C ILE A 35 -7.82 -19.98 -5.54
N GLU A 36 -6.96 -19.82 -4.53
CA GLU A 36 -7.35 -19.67 -3.14
C GLU A 36 -6.94 -18.29 -2.61
N ILE A 37 -7.68 -17.75 -1.64
CA ILE A 37 -7.30 -16.52 -0.93
C ILE A 37 -7.14 -16.85 0.56
N LYS A 38 -6.00 -16.47 1.13
CA LYS A 38 -5.70 -16.64 2.56
C LYS A 38 -5.32 -15.31 3.19
N GLU A 39 -5.58 -15.18 4.49
CA GLU A 39 -5.06 -14.07 5.28
C GLU A 39 -3.58 -14.27 5.61
N LEU A 40 -2.79 -13.19 5.67
CA LEU A 40 -1.37 -13.26 6.01
C LEU A 40 -1.11 -14.00 7.33
N LYS A 41 -1.93 -13.76 8.35
CA LYS A 41 -1.80 -14.43 9.66
C LYS A 41 -1.89 -15.95 9.57
N SER A 42 -2.54 -16.48 8.54
CA SER A 42 -2.68 -17.92 8.32
C SER A 42 -1.42 -18.56 7.73
N ILE A 43 -0.41 -17.79 7.33
CA ILE A 43 0.85 -18.29 6.77
C ILE A 43 2.07 -17.94 7.64
N SER A 44 1.84 -17.60 8.90
CA SER A 44 2.87 -17.14 9.85
C SER A 44 3.75 -18.25 10.43
N LYS A 45 3.74 -19.46 9.86
CA LYS A 45 4.50 -20.61 10.36
C LYS A 45 5.26 -21.31 9.24
N LYS A 46 6.40 -21.91 9.58
CA LYS A 46 7.23 -22.65 8.60
C LYS A 46 6.45 -23.77 7.90
N GLU A 47 5.63 -24.53 8.62
CA GLU A 47 4.86 -25.63 8.04
C GLU A 47 3.89 -25.13 6.96
N HIS A 48 3.34 -23.93 7.14
CA HIS A 48 2.48 -23.31 6.13
C HIS A 48 3.28 -22.91 4.89
N ILE A 49 4.51 -22.41 5.05
CA ILE A 49 5.39 -22.10 3.90
C ILE A 49 5.77 -23.38 3.15
N ASP A 50 6.09 -24.45 3.87
CA ASP A 50 6.42 -25.75 3.28
C ASP A 50 5.21 -26.32 2.52
N GLN A 51 4.00 -26.18 3.07
CA GLN A 51 2.75 -26.51 2.36
C GLN A 51 2.54 -25.64 1.12
N ILE A 52 2.76 -24.33 1.21
CA ILE A 52 2.58 -23.42 0.07
C ILE A 52 3.50 -23.83 -1.08
N ALA A 53 4.75 -24.16 -0.77
CA ALA A 53 5.71 -24.55 -1.77
C ALA A 53 5.43 -25.92 -2.42
N SER A 54 4.77 -26.84 -1.71
CA SER A 54 4.41 -28.13 -2.29
C SER A 54 3.13 -28.06 -3.12
N GLU A 55 2.24 -27.12 -2.83
CA GLU A 55 0.91 -27.07 -3.46
C GLU A 55 0.75 -26.02 -4.55
N TYR A 56 1.35 -24.85 -4.44
CA TYR A 56 1.08 -23.72 -5.34
C TYR A 56 2.26 -23.45 -6.26
N GLN A 57 1.98 -22.96 -7.47
CA GLN A 57 3.00 -22.54 -8.43
C GLN A 57 3.28 -21.03 -8.37
N LEU A 58 2.31 -20.26 -7.88
CA LEU A 58 2.34 -18.81 -7.85
C LEU A 58 1.66 -18.31 -6.58
N VAL A 59 2.25 -17.29 -5.99
CA VAL A 59 1.70 -16.57 -4.84
C VAL A 59 1.56 -15.09 -5.20
N ILE A 60 0.40 -14.51 -4.93
CA ILE A 60 0.10 -13.10 -5.18
C ILE A 60 -0.09 -12.42 -3.83
N PHE A 61 0.79 -11.49 -3.48
CA PHE A 61 0.61 -10.63 -2.32
C PHE A 61 -0.19 -9.39 -2.73
N ILE A 62 -1.33 -9.19 -2.09
CA ILE A 62 -2.32 -8.19 -2.49
C ILE A 62 -2.32 -7.08 -1.46
N LYS A 63 -1.73 -5.92 -1.79
CA LYS A 63 -1.69 -4.76 -0.88
C LYS A 63 -1.07 -5.09 0.50
N ILE A 64 -0.09 -5.99 0.57
CA ILE A 64 0.60 -6.34 1.81
C ILE A 64 2.10 -6.15 1.66
N PHE A 65 2.69 -5.50 2.65
CA PHE A 65 4.10 -5.13 2.67
C PHE A 65 4.66 -5.07 4.10
N ASP A 66 3.94 -5.63 5.09
CA ASP A 66 4.49 -5.75 6.44
C ASP A 66 5.68 -6.71 6.52
N ASP A 67 6.40 -6.65 7.64
CA ASP A 67 7.62 -7.44 7.84
C ASP A 67 7.36 -8.95 7.77
N LEU A 68 6.19 -9.40 8.23
CA LEU A 68 5.81 -10.80 8.15
C LEU A 68 5.52 -11.22 6.71
N ALA A 69 4.81 -10.38 5.94
CA ALA A 69 4.54 -10.60 4.53
C ALA A 69 5.83 -10.67 3.72
N TYR A 70 6.77 -9.77 4.02
CA TYR A 70 8.09 -9.79 3.42
C TYR A 70 8.85 -11.09 3.74
N CYS A 71 8.91 -11.48 5.02
CA CYS A 71 9.58 -12.71 5.45
C CYS A 71 8.95 -13.95 4.80
N ALA A 72 7.62 -14.00 4.74
CA ALA A 72 6.89 -15.08 4.08
C ALA A 72 7.18 -15.11 2.58
N ALA A 73 7.15 -13.96 1.90
CA ALA A 73 7.49 -13.84 0.48
C ALA A 73 8.91 -14.33 0.20
N ARG A 74 9.91 -13.89 0.99
CA ARG A 74 11.29 -14.39 0.86
C ARG A 74 11.35 -15.91 1.02
N ALA A 75 10.74 -16.45 2.07
CA ALA A 75 10.75 -17.90 2.32
C ALA A 75 10.07 -18.71 1.20
N ILE A 76 8.99 -18.17 0.63
CA ILE A 76 8.27 -18.76 -0.52
C ILE A 76 9.16 -18.69 -1.78
N LYS A 77 9.82 -17.55 -2.02
CA LYS A 77 10.74 -17.34 -3.15
C LYS A 77 11.93 -18.28 -3.11
N ASP A 78 12.51 -18.48 -1.93
CA ASP A 78 13.65 -19.39 -1.71
C ASP A 78 13.29 -20.85 -2.03
N ARG A 79 12.00 -21.20 -2.03
CA ARG A 79 11.48 -22.51 -2.45
C ARG A 79 11.14 -22.56 -3.95
N GLY A 80 11.53 -21.55 -4.71
CA GLY A 80 11.34 -21.48 -6.17
C GLY A 80 9.92 -21.15 -6.62
N ILE A 81 9.07 -20.68 -5.70
CA ILE A 81 7.71 -20.24 -6.04
C ILE A 81 7.74 -18.82 -6.57
N LYS A 82 6.98 -18.58 -7.65
CA LYS A 82 6.86 -17.26 -8.26
C LYS A 82 6.01 -16.35 -7.40
N ILE A 83 6.36 -15.06 -7.37
CA ILE A 83 5.72 -14.05 -6.54
C ILE A 83 5.25 -12.91 -7.43
N VAL A 84 3.97 -12.56 -7.30
CA VAL A 84 3.40 -11.32 -7.82
C VAL A 84 3.07 -10.42 -6.64
N LEU A 85 3.40 -9.14 -6.74
CA LEU A 85 2.94 -8.11 -5.81
C LEU A 85 1.91 -7.22 -6.52
N ASP A 86 0.65 -7.24 -6.08
CA ASP A 86 -0.41 -6.39 -6.64
C ASP A 86 -0.67 -5.16 -5.78
N LEU A 87 -0.48 -3.98 -6.39
CA LEU A 87 -0.59 -2.66 -5.78
C LEU A 87 -1.68 -1.81 -6.47
N PHE A 88 -2.86 -1.68 -5.87
CA PHE A 88 -3.93 -0.76 -6.29
C PHE A 88 -4.44 0.24 -5.21
N ASP A 89 -4.61 1.51 -5.60
CA ASP A 89 -5.17 2.62 -4.79
C ASP A 89 -4.38 3.00 -3.51
N ASN A 90 -4.30 4.29 -3.16
CA ASN A 90 -3.98 4.76 -1.80
C ASN A 90 -2.61 4.32 -1.20
N TYR A 91 -1.49 4.39 -1.94
CA TYR A 91 -0.18 3.89 -1.44
C TYR A 91 0.92 4.91 -1.26
N LEU A 92 0.93 5.98 -2.04
CA LEU A 92 1.93 7.01 -1.81
C LEU A 92 1.42 7.84 -0.62
N PRO A 93 2.11 7.89 0.52
CA PRO A 93 1.60 8.58 1.68
C PRO A 93 1.58 10.08 1.41
N TYR A 94 0.73 10.78 2.15
CA TYR A 94 0.58 12.23 2.07
C TYR A 94 1.89 12.98 2.34
N SER A 95 2.70 12.47 3.27
CA SER A 95 3.96 13.08 3.69
C SER A 95 5.14 12.44 2.98
N ARG A 96 5.93 13.25 2.27
CA ARG A 96 7.22 12.85 1.70
C ARG A 96 8.14 12.23 2.76
N ARG A 97 8.09 12.71 4.00
CA ARG A 97 8.88 12.13 5.11
C ARG A 97 8.34 10.76 5.52
N ALA A 98 7.02 10.60 5.68
CA ALA A 98 6.43 9.29 6.00
C ALA A 98 6.70 8.26 4.88
N TRP A 99 6.75 8.72 3.63
CA TRP A 99 7.24 7.93 2.50
C TRP A 99 8.70 7.53 2.73
N GLU A 100 9.61 8.50 2.80
CA GLU A 100 11.06 8.29 2.81
C GLU A 100 11.57 7.44 3.99
N PHE A 101 10.95 7.58 5.17
CA PHE A 101 11.46 6.96 6.40
C PHE A 101 10.84 5.61 6.77
N GLY A 102 9.75 5.16 6.13
CA GLY A 102 9.11 3.89 6.49
C GLY A 102 8.48 3.15 5.32
N LEU A 103 7.31 3.62 4.89
CA LEU A 103 6.44 2.91 3.95
C LEU A 103 7.15 2.60 2.62
N LYS A 104 7.89 3.56 2.06
CA LYS A 104 8.67 3.38 0.82
C LYS A 104 9.57 2.14 0.88
N ARG A 105 10.24 1.92 2.01
CA ARG A 105 11.20 0.81 2.16
C ARG A 105 10.49 -0.52 2.13
N MET A 106 9.37 -0.64 2.83
CA MET A 106 8.57 -1.84 2.85
C MET A 106 8.06 -2.21 1.45
N TYR A 107 7.54 -1.22 0.72
CA TYR A 107 7.10 -1.41 -0.67
C TYR A 107 8.24 -1.82 -1.58
N ILE A 108 9.35 -1.08 -1.58
CA ILE A 108 10.49 -1.35 -2.45
C ILE A 108 11.08 -2.72 -2.15
N ARG A 109 11.20 -3.09 -0.86
CA ARG A 109 11.69 -4.42 -0.45
C ARG A 109 10.78 -5.52 -0.98
N MET A 110 9.47 -5.42 -0.77
CA MET A 110 8.51 -6.40 -1.25
C MET A 110 8.51 -6.49 -2.79
N ALA A 111 8.56 -5.33 -3.46
CA ALA A 111 8.61 -5.23 -4.91
C ALA A 111 9.88 -5.86 -5.49
N ASN A 112 11.04 -5.70 -4.83
CA ASN A 112 12.30 -6.29 -5.25
C ASN A 112 12.35 -7.82 -5.09
N ILE A 113 11.51 -8.42 -4.22
CA ILE A 113 11.38 -9.88 -4.12
C ILE A 113 10.46 -10.44 -5.22
N ALA A 114 9.43 -9.69 -5.59
CA ALA A 114 8.45 -10.11 -6.57
C ALA A 114 9.10 -10.37 -7.94
N ASP A 115 8.62 -11.39 -8.65
CA ASP A 115 8.97 -11.60 -10.06
C ASP A 115 8.33 -10.54 -10.95
N ILE A 116 7.07 -10.19 -10.63
CA ILE A 116 6.27 -9.18 -11.32
C ILE A 116 5.55 -8.31 -10.28
N VAL A 117 5.51 -7.01 -10.53
CA VAL A 117 4.70 -6.06 -9.75
C VAL A 117 3.54 -5.59 -10.63
N THR A 118 2.31 -5.73 -10.16
CA THR A 118 1.13 -5.19 -10.85
C THR A 118 0.67 -3.92 -10.17
N CYS A 119 0.18 -2.94 -10.95
CA CYS A 119 -0.41 -1.73 -10.39
C CYS A 119 -1.60 -1.20 -11.19
N SER A 120 -2.47 -0.41 -10.56
CA SER A 120 -3.74 0.01 -11.18
C SER A 120 -3.73 1.33 -11.95
N THR A 121 -2.65 2.11 -11.88
CA THR A 121 -2.56 3.41 -12.57
C THR A 121 -1.17 3.66 -13.13
N ASN A 122 -1.08 4.44 -14.20
CA ASN A 122 0.20 4.90 -14.77
C ASN A 122 1.01 5.69 -13.74
N PHE A 123 0.34 6.50 -12.90
CA PHE A 123 1.02 7.24 -11.84
C PHE A 123 1.72 6.32 -10.84
N LEU A 124 1.08 5.24 -10.41
CA LEU A 124 1.72 4.24 -9.54
C LEU A 124 2.86 3.52 -10.26
N ALA A 125 2.68 3.16 -11.54
CA ALA A 125 3.74 2.54 -12.34
C ALA A 125 4.97 3.44 -12.39
N SER A 126 4.82 4.69 -12.81
CA SER A 126 5.92 5.66 -12.90
C SER A 126 6.53 5.95 -11.52
N ALA A 127 5.74 6.00 -10.45
CA ALA A 127 6.27 6.16 -9.10
C ALA A 127 7.17 4.97 -8.72
N LEU A 128 6.79 3.74 -9.03
CA LEU A 128 7.60 2.54 -8.77
C LEU A 128 8.85 2.47 -9.66
N GLU A 129 8.73 2.85 -10.93
CA GLU A 129 9.87 2.94 -11.87
C GLU A 129 10.93 3.94 -11.39
N ASN A 130 10.50 5.10 -10.89
CA ASN A 130 11.39 6.10 -10.31
C ASN A 130 12.13 5.59 -9.06
N GLU A 131 11.59 4.56 -8.40
CA GLU A 131 12.23 3.87 -7.28
C GLU A 131 13.11 2.69 -7.73
N GLY A 132 13.30 2.51 -9.04
CA GLY A 132 14.15 1.47 -9.62
C GLY A 132 13.48 0.09 -9.70
N ILE A 133 12.18 0.00 -9.42
CA ILE A 133 11.43 -1.24 -9.56
C ILE A 133 11.27 -1.58 -11.04
N LYS A 134 11.52 -2.85 -11.37
CA LYS A 134 11.44 -3.39 -12.74
C LYS A 134 10.25 -4.34 -12.86
N ASN A 135 9.94 -4.75 -14.09
CA ASN A 135 8.88 -5.72 -14.41
C ASN A 135 7.50 -5.31 -13.86
N ILE A 136 7.16 -4.03 -14.00
CA ILE A 136 5.87 -3.49 -13.62
C ILE A 136 4.86 -3.74 -14.74
N LYS A 137 3.66 -4.22 -14.40
CA LYS A 137 2.55 -4.41 -15.33
C LYS A 137 1.36 -3.59 -14.86
N MET A 138 0.85 -2.72 -15.72
CA MET A 138 -0.31 -1.90 -15.42
C MET A 138 -1.59 -2.70 -15.71
N ILE A 139 -2.43 -2.87 -14.70
CA ILE A 139 -3.72 -3.56 -14.76
C ILE A 139 -4.74 -2.64 -14.08
N PRO A 140 -5.54 -1.88 -14.85
CA PRO A 140 -6.55 -0.98 -14.29
C PRO A 140 -7.52 -1.71 -13.36
N ASP A 141 -8.23 -0.95 -12.54
CA ASP A 141 -9.30 -1.56 -11.75
C ASP A 141 -10.46 -1.94 -12.67
N PRO A 142 -10.97 -3.18 -12.57
CA PRO A 142 -12.10 -3.58 -13.38
C PRO A 142 -13.35 -2.88 -12.88
N ILE A 143 -14.23 -2.60 -13.81
CA ILE A 143 -15.58 -2.19 -13.51
C ILE A 143 -16.46 -3.43 -13.57
N GLN A 144 -17.22 -3.63 -12.49
CA GLN A 144 -18.35 -4.52 -12.52
C GLN A 144 -19.57 -3.71 -12.96
N PRO A 145 -20.19 -4.05 -14.10
CA PRO A 145 -21.53 -3.58 -14.39
C PRO A 145 -22.41 -3.95 -13.19
N SER A 146 -23.02 -2.98 -12.53
CA SER A 146 -24.09 -3.30 -11.58
C SER A 146 -25.21 -3.99 -12.37
N LEU A 147 -26.02 -4.84 -11.70
CA LEU A 147 -27.19 -5.47 -12.32
C LEU A 147 -28.11 -4.48 -13.05
N ARG A 148 -28.05 -3.18 -12.68
CA ARG A 148 -28.80 -2.10 -13.33
C ARG A 148 -28.17 -1.57 -14.63
N THR A 149 -26.86 -1.69 -14.80
CA THR A 149 -26.19 -1.21 -16.03
C THR A 149 -26.33 -2.17 -17.22
N THR A 150 -26.54 -3.46 -16.96
CA THR A 150 -26.70 -4.47 -18.03
C THR A 150 -28.04 -4.42 -18.75
N THR A 151 -29.04 -3.72 -18.20
CA THR A 151 -30.38 -3.61 -18.80
C THR A 151 -30.53 -2.42 -19.76
N ALA A 152 -29.57 -1.50 -19.81
CA ALA A 152 -29.64 -0.32 -20.68
C ALA A 152 -29.42 -0.62 -22.18
N LYS A 153 -29.02 -1.86 -22.54
CA LYS A 153 -28.81 -2.28 -23.95
C LYS A 153 -29.66 -3.48 -24.41
N VAL A 154 -30.75 -3.81 -23.71
CA VAL A 154 -31.60 -4.93 -24.15
C VAL A 154 -33.04 -4.45 -24.30
N ASP A 155 -33.56 -4.58 -25.52
CA ASP A 155 -34.89 -4.26 -26.07
C ASP A 155 -36.13 -4.81 -25.30
N ASN A 156 -36.03 -5.10 -24.01
CA ASN A 156 -37.12 -5.66 -23.24
C ASN A 156 -37.86 -4.59 -22.46
N LYS A 157 -39.14 -4.45 -22.80
CA LYS A 157 -40.24 -3.68 -22.18
C LYS A 157 -40.47 -3.99 -20.69
N ASP A 158 -39.44 -4.27 -19.90
CA ASP A 158 -39.58 -4.52 -18.48
C ASP A 158 -39.56 -3.19 -17.73
N SER A 159 -40.75 -2.80 -17.28
CA SER A 159 -41.17 -1.48 -16.78
C SER A 159 -40.64 -1.12 -15.39
N SER A 160 -39.61 -1.82 -14.92
CA SER A 160 -38.95 -1.56 -13.62
C SER A 160 -37.58 -0.88 -13.74
N ASN A 161 -37.06 -0.71 -14.98
CA ASN A 161 -35.93 0.17 -15.22
C ASN A 161 -36.43 1.61 -15.30
N ILE A 162 -36.38 2.31 -14.17
CA ILE A 162 -36.41 3.79 -14.17
C ILE A 162 -35.34 4.21 -15.15
N SER A 163 -35.76 4.73 -16.32
CA SER A 163 -34.81 5.32 -17.24
C SER A 163 -34.14 6.44 -16.46
N TRP A 164 -32.82 6.50 -16.48
CA TRP A 164 -32.08 7.57 -15.83
C TRP A 164 -32.43 8.95 -16.45
N LEU A 165 -33.15 9.00 -17.59
CA LEU A 165 -33.95 10.16 -18.01
C LEU A 165 -34.98 10.61 -16.97
N GLU A 166 -35.74 9.70 -16.37
CA GLU A 166 -36.74 10.01 -15.34
C GLU A 166 -36.09 10.66 -14.12
N LYS A 167 -34.85 10.26 -13.80
CA LYS A 167 -34.02 10.89 -12.77
C LYS A 167 -33.68 12.34 -13.12
N TRP A 168 -33.45 12.68 -14.39
CA TRP A 168 -33.19 14.07 -14.81
C TRP A 168 -34.47 14.87 -15.13
N ASN A 169 -35.60 14.19 -15.27
CA ASN A 169 -36.92 14.77 -15.55
C ASN A 169 -37.83 14.81 -14.30
N THR A 170 -37.30 14.72 -13.08
CA THR A 170 -38.14 14.55 -11.89
C THR A 170 -39.10 15.71 -11.69
N SER A 171 -40.36 15.37 -11.40
CA SER A 171 -41.43 16.32 -11.12
C SER A 171 -41.26 17.07 -9.79
N ASP A 172 -40.36 16.61 -8.91
CA ASP A 172 -40.11 17.20 -7.59
C ASP A 172 -39.18 18.42 -7.62
N ASN A 173 -38.70 18.82 -8.80
CA ASN A 173 -37.82 19.96 -9.03
C ASN A 173 -36.60 19.99 -8.08
N THR A 174 -36.10 18.83 -7.67
CA THR A 174 -35.01 18.70 -6.69
C THR A 174 -33.71 18.27 -7.37
N LEU A 175 -32.70 19.13 -7.35
CA LEU A 175 -31.35 18.78 -7.81
C LEU A 175 -30.54 18.19 -6.65
N ARG A 176 -30.16 16.93 -6.81
CA ARG A 176 -29.48 16.13 -5.78
C ARG A 176 -28.00 16.00 -6.09
N PHE A 177 -27.18 16.51 -5.19
CA PHE A 177 -25.74 16.29 -5.12
C PHE A 177 -25.43 15.24 -4.08
N ALA A 178 -24.38 14.48 -4.29
CA ALA A 178 -23.90 13.53 -3.31
C ALA A 178 -22.39 13.47 -3.22
N TRP A 179 -21.92 13.03 -2.06
CA TRP A 179 -20.53 12.68 -1.81
C TRP A 179 -20.50 11.35 -1.07
N PHE A 180 -19.58 10.46 -1.44
CA PHE A 180 -19.38 9.20 -0.75
C PHE A 180 -17.89 8.80 -0.67
N GLY A 181 -17.55 8.11 0.41
CA GLY A 181 -16.23 7.57 0.64
C GLY A 181 -15.83 7.53 2.11
N LEU A 182 -14.53 7.38 2.35
CA LEU A 182 -13.96 7.39 3.69
C LEU A 182 -14.16 8.76 4.34
N SER A 183 -14.73 8.77 5.55
CA SER A 183 -14.98 10.01 6.30
C SER A 183 -13.68 10.70 6.71
N GLY A 184 -12.63 9.94 6.99
CA GLY A 184 -11.29 10.44 7.27
C GLY A 184 -10.24 9.33 7.20
N ASN A 185 -8.99 9.68 7.46
CA ASN A 185 -7.90 8.74 7.63
C ASN A 185 -7.05 9.15 8.85
N PRO A 186 -6.64 8.21 9.72
CA PRO A 186 -5.85 8.55 10.91
C PRO A 186 -4.44 9.05 10.61
N TYR A 187 -3.93 8.82 9.40
CA TYR A 187 -2.55 9.09 9.01
C TYR A 187 -2.38 10.36 8.18
N TYR A 188 -3.46 10.90 7.60
CA TYR A 188 -3.40 12.13 6.82
C TYR A 188 -4.78 12.76 6.63
N ARG A 189 -4.77 14.06 6.34
CA ARG A 189 -5.97 14.82 5.99
C ARG A 189 -6.49 14.36 4.63
N ALA A 190 -7.63 13.69 4.62
CA ALA A 190 -8.38 13.31 3.42
C ALA A 190 -9.83 12.99 3.81
N GLY A 191 -10.69 12.81 2.82
CA GLY A 191 -12.04 12.30 3.04
C GLY A 191 -13.05 13.44 3.09
N ILE A 192 -13.93 13.45 4.09
CA ILE A 192 -15.05 14.39 4.12
C ILE A 192 -14.59 15.85 4.29
N VAL A 193 -13.41 16.07 4.85
CA VAL A 193 -12.85 17.42 4.99
C VAL A 193 -12.57 18.05 3.63
N ASP A 194 -12.22 17.28 2.60
CA ASP A 194 -12.02 17.80 1.24
C ASP A 194 -13.34 18.34 0.65
N LEU A 195 -14.50 17.83 1.10
CA LEU A 195 -15.82 18.35 0.73
C LEU A 195 -16.09 19.72 1.34
N ALA A 196 -15.68 19.93 2.60
CA ALA A 196 -15.83 21.23 3.26
C ALA A 196 -15.00 22.34 2.60
N GLU A 197 -13.86 22.00 1.98
CA GLU A 197 -13.00 22.96 1.29
C GLU A 197 -13.66 23.57 0.04
N ILE A 198 -14.59 22.85 -0.59
CA ILE A 198 -15.30 23.36 -1.78
C ILE A 198 -16.62 24.06 -1.45
N ALA A 199 -17.00 24.15 -0.16
CA ALA A 199 -18.33 24.60 0.26
C ALA A 199 -18.66 26.02 -0.24
N ASP A 200 -17.77 26.99 -0.06
CA ASP A 200 -18.04 28.39 -0.46
C ASP A 200 -18.16 28.52 -2.00
N THR A 201 -17.31 27.81 -2.74
CA THR A 201 -17.38 27.77 -4.20
C THR A 201 -18.67 27.11 -4.67
N PHE A 202 -19.07 26.02 -4.02
CA PHE A 202 -20.32 25.33 -4.30
C PHE A 202 -21.52 26.24 -4.05
N LEU A 203 -21.65 26.79 -2.85
CA LEU A 203 -22.75 27.67 -2.46
C LEU A 203 -22.87 28.91 -3.35
N SER A 204 -21.75 29.53 -3.73
CA SER A 204 -21.76 30.68 -4.65
C SER A 204 -22.23 30.30 -6.06
N CYS A 205 -21.83 29.13 -6.57
CA CYS A 205 -22.28 28.66 -7.88
C CYS A 205 -23.78 28.31 -7.92
N LEU A 206 -24.37 27.87 -6.80
CA LEU A 206 -25.81 27.55 -6.73
C LEU A 206 -26.71 28.76 -7.04
N THR A 207 -26.20 30.00 -6.92
CA THR A 207 -26.94 31.21 -7.29
C THR A 207 -27.31 31.28 -8.78
N LYS A 208 -26.62 30.51 -9.63
CA LYS A 208 -26.90 30.36 -11.07
C LYS A 208 -28.06 29.41 -11.37
N LEU A 209 -28.48 28.61 -10.40
CA LEU A 209 -29.61 27.70 -10.56
C LEU A 209 -30.93 28.46 -10.41
N GLU A 210 -31.97 28.00 -11.11
CA GLU A 210 -33.30 28.59 -11.01
C GLU A 210 -33.78 28.62 -9.57
N LYS A 211 -34.36 29.76 -9.15
CA LYS A 211 -34.86 29.96 -7.78
C LYS A 211 -35.90 28.93 -7.34
N SER A 212 -36.54 28.23 -8.27
CA SER A 212 -37.54 27.20 -7.99
C SER A 212 -36.95 25.86 -7.58
N LYS A 213 -35.67 25.58 -7.89
CA LYS A 213 -35.05 24.28 -7.66
C LYS A 213 -34.71 24.09 -6.19
N THR A 214 -35.14 22.97 -5.61
CA THR A 214 -34.67 22.55 -4.29
C THR A 214 -33.31 21.89 -4.44
N ILE A 215 -32.32 22.30 -3.66
CA ILE A 215 -30.99 21.70 -3.68
C ILE A 215 -30.83 20.76 -2.48
N GLU A 216 -30.42 19.53 -2.74
CA GLU A 216 -30.10 18.54 -1.70
C GLU A 216 -28.65 18.07 -1.83
N LEU A 217 -27.93 17.99 -0.72
CA LEU A 217 -26.61 17.39 -0.61
C LEU A 217 -26.68 16.18 0.33
N VAL A 218 -26.38 14.99 -0.18
CA VAL A 218 -26.37 13.76 0.62
C VAL A 218 -24.94 13.24 0.78
N ILE A 219 -24.52 13.07 2.01
CA ILE A 219 -23.17 12.63 2.39
C ILE A 219 -23.27 11.19 2.88
N CYS A 220 -22.57 10.26 2.25
CA CYS A 220 -22.53 8.84 2.65
C CYS A 220 -21.13 8.41 3.08
N CYS A 221 -20.95 8.22 4.38
CA CYS A 221 -19.69 7.76 4.97
C CYS A 221 -19.92 7.18 6.37
N GLU A 222 -18.87 6.58 6.95
CA GLU A 222 -18.85 6.26 8.38
C GLU A 222 -19.00 7.52 9.24
N SER A 223 -19.52 7.34 10.46
CA SER A 223 -19.62 8.44 11.42
C SER A 223 -18.24 8.98 11.78
N ASN A 224 -18.08 10.30 11.78
CA ASN A 224 -16.81 10.96 12.05
C ASN A 224 -17.04 12.36 12.67
N PRO A 225 -16.23 12.79 13.66
CA PRO A 225 -16.35 14.13 14.24
C PRO A 225 -16.32 15.28 13.22
N SER A 226 -15.61 15.09 12.10
CA SER A 226 -15.49 16.06 11.00
C SER A 226 -16.81 16.31 10.26
N LEU A 227 -17.83 15.47 10.44
CA LEU A 227 -19.17 15.71 9.87
C LEU A 227 -19.75 17.03 10.36
N SER A 228 -19.58 17.36 11.64
CA SER A 228 -20.10 18.62 12.21
C SER A 228 -19.50 19.85 11.53
N TYR A 229 -18.20 19.81 11.24
CA TYR A 229 -17.51 20.84 10.48
C TYR A 229 -18.08 20.99 9.07
N VAL A 230 -18.33 19.88 8.37
CA VAL A 230 -18.91 19.90 7.02
C VAL A 230 -20.33 20.47 7.06
N PHE A 231 -21.18 20.03 7.99
CA PHE A 231 -22.53 20.57 8.15
C PHE A 231 -22.52 22.07 8.39
N GLU A 232 -21.60 22.57 9.21
CA GLU A 232 -21.48 24.00 9.48
C GLU A 232 -21.01 24.79 8.24
N ARG A 233 -20.05 24.25 7.47
CA ARG A 233 -19.57 24.90 6.23
C ARG A 233 -20.64 24.97 5.14
N PHE A 234 -21.54 24.01 5.11
CA PHE A 234 -22.68 23.98 4.20
C PHE A 234 -23.95 24.57 4.81
N ARG A 235 -23.90 25.19 6.01
CA ARG A 235 -25.05 25.77 6.71
C ARG A 235 -25.57 27.01 6.00
N SER A 236 -26.32 26.79 4.93
CA SER A 236 -27.04 27.78 4.16
C SER A 236 -28.52 27.43 4.17
N THR A 237 -29.39 28.45 4.19
CA THR A 237 -30.84 28.27 4.07
C THR A 237 -31.27 27.68 2.72
N ALA A 238 -30.38 27.67 1.73
CA ALA A 238 -30.68 27.25 0.37
C ALA A 238 -30.50 25.74 0.09
N ILE A 239 -29.83 24.98 0.97
CA ILE A 239 -29.55 23.56 0.73
C ILE A 239 -30.05 22.66 1.86
N ARG A 240 -30.62 21.52 1.49
CA ARG A 240 -30.96 20.43 2.42
C ARG A 240 -29.78 19.47 2.50
N ILE A 241 -29.23 19.26 3.68
CA ILE A 241 -28.10 18.34 3.86
C ILE A 241 -28.54 17.11 4.63
N LYS A 242 -28.16 15.93 4.16
CA LYS A 242 -28.40 14.65 4.82
C LYS A 242 -27.09 13.90 4.98
N TRP A 243 -26.93 13.19 6.08
CA TRP A 243 -25.89 12.18 6.24
C TRP A 243 -26.53 10.80 6.30
N LEU A 244 -25.92 9.85 5.58
CA LEU A 244 -26.27 8.44 5.60
C LEU A 244 -25.03 7.66 6.07
N ALA A 245 -25.21 6.77 7.04
CA ALA A 245 -24.17 5.83 7.41
C ALA A 245 -23.84 4.94 6.23
N TRP A 246 -22.56 4.73 5.95
CA TRP A 246 -22.14 3.96 4.79
C TRP A 246 -22.53 2.47 4.93
N SER A 247 -23.17 1.96 3.89
CA SER A 247 -23.24 0.55 3.53
C SER A 247 -23.20 0.45 2.01
N GLN A 248 -22.93 -0.73 1.47
CA GLN A 248 -22.94 -0.92 0.02
C GLN A 248 -24.31 -0.60 -0.59
N GLU A 249 -25.39 -1.06 0.06
CA GLU A 249 -26.77 -0.83 -0.36
C GLU A 249 -27.13 0.66 -0.32
N ILE A 250 -26.66 1.37 0.71
CA ILE A 250 -26.87 2.81 0.86
C ILE A 250 -26.09 3.59 -0.20
N GLU A 251 -24.84 3.22 -0.48
CA GLU A 251 -24.06 3.83 -1.56
C GLU A 251 -24.72 3.60 -2.93
N ASP A 252 -25.19 2.39 -3.22
CA ASP A 252 -25.85 2.07 -4.48
C ASP A 252 -27.19 2.83 -4.61
N SER A 253 -27.96 2.93 -3.53
CA SER A 253 -29.18 3.75 -3.48
C SER A 253 -28.88 5.25 -3.66
N LEU A 254 -27.84 5.76 -3.00
CA LEU A 254 -27.39 7.14 -3.15
C LEU A 254 -27.08 7.46 -4.61
N LEU A 255 -26.25 6.64 -5.25
CA LEU A 255 -25.85 6.80 -6.64
C LEU A 255 -27.03 6.75 -7.60
N ALA A 256 -27.97 5.83 -7.38
CA ALA A 256 -29.18 5.73 -8.18
C ALA A 256 -30.06 7.01 -8.10
N ASN A 257 -30.07 7.68 -6.95
CA ASN A 257 -30.93 8.84 -6.70
C ASN A 257 -30.22 10.20 -6.88
N SER A 258 -28.91 10.25 -7.10
CA SER A 258 -28.13 11.50 -7.12
C SER A 258 -27.82 11.98 -8.52
N HIS A 259 -28.09 13.23 -8.86
CA HIS A 259 -27.80 13.77 -10.20
C HIS A 259 -26.30 14.01 -10.39
N CYS A 260 -25.65 14.50 -9.34
CA CYS A 260 -24.25 14.91 -9.38
C CYS A 260 -23.49 14.27 -8.23
N ILE A 261 -22.28 13.77 -8.51
CA ILE A 261 -21.34 13.33 -7.48
C ILE A 261 -20.20 14.33 -7.37
N LEU A 262 -19.89 14.72 -6.13
CA LEU A 262 -18.77 15.58 -5.79
C LEU A 262 -17.64 14.69 -5.26
N LEU A 263 -16.48 14.70 -5.93
CA LEU A 263 -15.28 13.97 -5.53
C LEU A 263 -14.08 14.94 -5.36
N PRO A 264 -14.18 15.95 -4.48
CA PRO A 264 -13.03 16.78 -4.16
C PRO A 264 -11.95 15.93 -3.49
N THR A 265 -10.70 16.24 -3.80
CA THR A 265 -9.53 15.69 -3.13
C THR A 265 -8.47 16.78 -2.99
N ASN A 266 -7.68 16.70 -1.93
CA ASN A 266 -6.43 17.45 -1.90
C ASN A 266 -5.41 16.84 -2.87
N ARG A 267 -4.51 17.65 -3.45
CA ARG A 267 -3.47 17.20 -4.39
C ARG A 267 -2.27 16.53 -3.69
N SER A 268 -2.52 15.69 -2.69
CA SER A 268 -1.47 14.94 -2.00
C SER A 268 -1.00 13.74 -2.81
N GLY A 269 0.20 13.23 -2.53
CA GLY A 269 0.69 11.98 -3.14
C GLY A 269 -0.29 10.81 -2.94
N PHE A 270 -0.97 10.80 -1.80
CA PHE A 270 -2.02 9.84 -1.49
C PHE A 270 -3.18 9.92 -2.46
N ALA A 271 -3.72 11.13 -2.65
CA ALA A 271 -4.76 11.34 -3.63
C ALA A 271 -4.24 10.97 -5.03
N SER A 272 -3.06 11.41 -5.44
CA SER A 272 -2.53 11.10 -6.78
C SER A 272 -2.42 9.60 -7.07
N SER A 273 -2.27 8.76 -6.05
CA SER A 273 -2.27 7.30 -6.17
C SER A 273 -3.64 6.65 -6.27
N LYS A 274 -4.73 7.43 -6.23
CA LYS A 274 -6.09 6.93 -6.36
C LYS A 274 -6.41 6.45 -7.77
N THR A 275 -7.42 5.58 -7.84
CA THR A 275 -7.93 5.03 -9.10
C THR A 275 -9.25 5.68 -9.51
N HIS A 276 -9.71 5.34 -10.72
CA HIS A 276 -10.92 5.87 -11.31
C HIS A 276 -12.22 5.38 -10.62
N ASN A 277 -12.17 4.35 -9.76
CA ASN A 277 -13.34 3.59 -9.28
C ASN A 277 -14.54 4.44 -8.86
N ARG A 278 -14.34 5.46 -8.03
CA ARG A 278 -15.46 6.33 -7.56
C ARG A 278 -16.07 7.14 -8.70
N ALA A 279 -15.24 7.71 -9.57
CA ALA A 279 -15.70 8.51 -10.69
C ALA A 279 -16.41 7.62 -11.73
N SER A 280 -15.80 6.49 -12.10
CA SER A 280 -16.40 5.54 -13.03
C SER A 280 -17.69 4.94 -12.49
N LYS A 281 -17.76 4.54 -11.22
CA LYS A 281 -19.00 4.05 -10.58
C LYS A 281 -20.11 5.10 -10.62
N SER A 282 -19.76 6.36 -10.43
CA SER A 282 -20.70 7.49 -10.49
C SER A 282 -21.23 7.71 -11.91
N LEU A 283 -20.35 7.70 -12.92
CA LEU A 283 -20.74 7.80 -14.33
C LEU A 283 -21.67 6.65 -14.75
N LEU A 284 -21.33 5.41 -14.37
CA LEU A 284 -22.17 4.22 -14.60
C LEU A 284 -23.54 4.28 -13.94
N SER A 285 -23.67 5.10 -12.89
CA SER A 285 -24.95 5.34 -12.21
C SER A 285 -25.72 6.52 -12.79
N GLY A 286 -25.30 7.01 -13.96
CA GLY A 286 -25.93 8.16 -14.64
C GLY A 286 -25.82 9.44 -13.84
N CYS A 287 -24.66 9.69 -13.21
CA CYS A 287 -24.39 10.93 -12.49
C CYS A 287 -23.36 11.78 -13.25
N LEU A 288 -23.56 13.10 -13.29
CA LEU A 288 -22.47 14.01 -13.63
C LEU A 288 -21.46 14.02 -12.48
N VAL A 289 -20.16 14.08 -12.79
CA VAL A 289 -19.10 13.94 -11.79
C VAL A 289 -18.26 15.20 -11.76
N TYR A 290 -18.22 15.88 -10.62
CA TYR A 290 -17.13 16.79 -10.30
C TYR A 290 -16.02 16.02 -9.60
N CYS A 291 -14.78 16.20 -10.03
CA CYS A 291 -13.62 15.71 -9.31
C CYS A 291 -12.44 16.69 -9.41
N SER A 292 -11.59 16.70 -8.39
CA SER A 292 -10.32 17.40 -8.49
C SER A 292 -9.43 16.73 -9.55
N GLU A 293 -8.61 17.52 -10.24
CA GLU A 293 -7.65 16.99 -11.22
C GLU A 293 -6.65 16.04 -10.55
N MET A 294 -6.63 14.80 -11.03
CA MET A 294 -5.82 13.73 -10.44
C MET A 294 -5.40 12.73 -11.53
N PRO A 295 -4.17 12.20 -11.47
CA PRO A 295 -3.67 11.24 -12.48
C PRO A 295 -4.56 10.00 -12.67
N GLY A 296 -5.20 9.53 -11.60
CA GLY A 296 -6.13 8.40 -11.66
C GLY A 296 -7.39 8.63 -12.50
N TYR A 297 -7.66 9.88 -12.90
CA TYR A 297 -8.82 10.28 -13.71
C TYR A 297 -8.44 10.71 -15.12
N ASP A 298 -7.16 10.69 -15.51
CA ASP A 298 -6.69 11.24 -16.80
C ASP A 298 -7.46 10.65 -17.99
N ASP A 299 -7.65 9.33 -18.01
CA ASP A 299 -8.37 8.59 -19.05
C ASP A 299 -9.87 8.97 -19.13
N ILE A 300 -10.49 9.43 -18.05
CA ILE A 300 -11.92 9.79 -17.98
C ILE A 300 -12.14 11.29 -17.78
N SER A 301 -11.08 12.09 -17.95
CA SER A 301 -11.09 13.52 -17.64
C SER A 301 -12.08 14.30 -18.51
N GLU A 302 -12.30 13.87 -19.76
CA GLU A 302 -13.32 14.47 -20.64
C GLU A 302 -14.76 14.28 -20.15
N PHE A 303 -14.99 13.31 -19.28
CA PHE A 303 -16.31 13.00 -18.70
C PHE A 303 -16.47 13.51 -17.26
N CYS A 304 -15.46 14.17 -16.71
CA CYS A 304 -15.47 14.72 -15.37
C CYS A 304 -15.28 16.24 -15.40
N PHE A 305 -16.03 16.95 -14.56
CA PHE A 305 -15.87 18.39 -14.39
C PHE A 305 -14.75 18.66 -13.38
N ASN A 306 -13.71 19.40 -13.79
CA ASN A 306 -12.61 19.81 -12.93
C ASN A 306 -12.92 21.06 -12.08
N SER A 307 -14.09 21.67 -12.28
CA SER A 307 -14.56 22.82 -11.51
C SER A 307 -16.05 22.72 -11.21
N ILE A 308 -16.45 23.22 -10.04
CA ILE A 308 -17.86 23.28 -9.65
C ILE A 308 -18.64 24.24 -10.57
N SER A 309 -18.05 25.38 -10.96
CA SER A 309 -18.70 26.28 -11.90
C SER A 309 -18.98 25.57 -13.23
N GLY A 310 -18.00 24.86 -13.80
CA GLY A 310 -18.21 24.13 -15.05
C GLY A 310 -19.33 23.09 -14.97
N LEU A 311 -19.43 22.36 -13.85
CA LEU A 311 -20.54 21.44 -13.60
C LEU A 311 -21.89 22.17 -13.57
N ILE A 312 -21.99 23.27 -12.81
CA ILE A 312 -23.24 24.03 -12.69
C ILE A 312 -23.62 24.70 -14.01
N ASP A 313 -22.64 25.28 -14.72
CA ASP A 313 -22.85 25.92 -16.03
C ASP A 313 -23.36 24.89 -17.04
N TYR A 314 -22.82 23.68 -17.03
CA TYR A 314 -23.30 22.58 -17.87
C TYR A 314 -24.75 22.20 -17.54
N ILE A 315 -25.10 22.04 -16.26
CA ILE A 315 -26.47 21.72 -15.82
C ILE A 315 -27.47 22.81 -16.24
N THR A 316 -27.09 24.08 -16.15
CA THR A 316 -27.97 25.19 -16.51
C THR A 316 -28.12 25.34 -18.03
N ALA A 317 -27.07 25.05 -18.80
CA ALA A 317 -27.07 25.24 -20.25
C ALA A 317 -27.67 24.08 -21.05
N ASN A 318 -27.82 22.89 -20.44
CA ASN A 318 -28.22 21.67 -21.14
C ASN A 318 -29.58 21.17 -20.67
N THR A 319 -30.36 20.67 -21.62
CA THR A 319 -31.59 19.92 -21.38
C THR A 319 -31.29 18.54 -20.80
N ALA A 320 -32.31 17.88 -20.22
CA ALA A 320 -32.18 16.49 -19.75
C ALA A 320 -31.70 15.53 -20.86
N GLN A 321 -32.13 15.75 -22.11
CA GLN A 321 -31.71 14.95 -23.27
C GLN A 321 -30.23 15.15 -23.62
N GLU A 322 -29.70 16.36 -23.47
CA GLU A 322 -28.28 16.63 -23.74
C GLU A 322 -27.39 16.06 -22.64
N VAL A 323 -27.81 16.19 -21.38
CA VAL A 323 -27.19 15.48 -20.24
C VAL A 323 -27.23 13.97 -20.47
N GLU A 324 -28.34 13.46 -21.02
CA GLU A 324 -28.48 12.06 -21.40
C GLU A 324 -27.39 11.62 -22.38
N ASN A 325 -27.33 12.30 -23.51
CA ASN A 325 -26.35 12.02 -24.56
C ASN A 325 -24.90 12.10 -24.06
N TYR A 326 -24.60 13.01 -23.14
CA TYR A 326 -23.29 13.08 -22.49
C TYR A 326 -22.99 11.85 -21.64
N LEU A 327 -23.92 11.46 -20.75
CA LEU A 327 -23.73 10.32 -19.85
C LEU A 327 -23.67 9.00 -20.62
N THR A 328 -24.45 8.82 -21.69
CA THR A 328 -24.36 7.63 -22.55
C THR A 328 -22.95 7.44 -23.10
N ARG A 329 -22.34 8.52 -23.63
CA ARG A 329 -20.96 8.47 -24.14
C ARG A 329 -19.96 8.16 -23.03
N ALA A 330 -20.12 8.78 -21.86
CA ALA A 330 -19.27 8.51 -20.70
C ALA A 330 -19.34 7.05 -20.25
N ILE A 331 -20.55 6.51 -20.16
CA ILE A 331 -20.81 5.12 -19.77
C ILE A 331 -20.22 4.16 -20.80
N ASP A 332 -20.45 4.38 -22.08
CA ASP A 332 -19.88 3.56 -23.15
C ASP A 332 -18.35 3.56 -23.11
N PHE A 333 -17.73 4.72 -22.91
CA PHE A 333 -16.27 4.81 -22.74
C PHE A 333 -15.79 3.97 -21.56
N VAL A 334 -16.40 4.17 -20.39
CA VAL A 334 -16.03 3.52 -19.13
C VAL A 334 -16.19 2.00 -19.23
N LEU A 335 -17.31 1.52 -19.80
CA LEU A 335 -17.58 0.10 -20.00
C LEU A 335 -16.62 -0.55 -21.00
N ASN A 336 -16.20 0.16 -22.05
CA ASN A 336 -15.25 -0.38 -23.04
C ASN A 336 -13.81 -0.39 -22.52
N LYS A 337 -13.41 0.64 -21.76
CA LYS A 337 -12.04 0.83 -21.28
C LYS A 337 -11.69 -0.12 -20.12
N TYR A 338 -12.55 -0.17 -19.10
CA TYR A 338 -12.24 -0.82 -17.82
C TYR A 338 -13.01 -2.14 -17.63
N THR A 339 -13.14 -2.94 -18.68
CA THR A 339 -13.84 -4.23 -18.58
C THR A 339 -13.14 -5.16 -17.57
N LEU A 340 -13.93 -5.97 -16.89
CA LEU A 340 -13.41 -7.08 -16.09
C LEU A 340 -12.53 -8.01 -16.96
N GLU A 341 -12.96 -8.27 -18.18
CA GLU A 341 -12.27 -9.11 -19.15
C GLU A 341 -10.85 -8.60 -19.49
N ASN A 342 -10.66 -7.29 -19.68
CA ASN A 342 -9.34 -6.70 -19.90
C ASN A 342 -8.39 -6.96 -18.71
N SER A 343 -8.90 -6.81 -17.49
CA SER A 343 -8.13 -7.05 -16.27
C SER A 343 -7.78 -8.52 -16.10
N VAL A 344 -8.75 -9.41 -16.36
CA VAL A 344 -8.56 -10.87 -16.34
C VAL A 344 -7.53 -11.31 -17.37
N ASN A 345 -7.64 -10.83 -18.61
CA ASN A 345 -6.67 -11.12 -19.68
C ASN A 345 -5.25 -10.67 -19.31
N SER A 346 -5.12 -9.52 -18.62
CA SER A 346 -3.82 -9.01 -18.18
C SER A 346 -3.19 -9.90 -17.11
N PHE A 347 -3.98 -10.36 -16.13
CA PHE A 347 -3.50 -11.33 -15.13
C PHE A 347 -3.18 -12.69 -15.75
N ASP A 348 -4.01 -13.18 -16.67
CA ASP A 348 -3.82 -14.43 -17.40
C ASP A 348 -2.51 -14.42 -18.20
N ALA A 349 -2.21 -13.30 -18.88
CA ALA A 349 -0.95 -13.11 -19.60
C ALA A 349 0.27 -13.17 -18.66
N ILE A 350 0.18 -12.56 -17.47
CA ILE A 350 1.22 -12.63 -16.43
C ILE A 350 1.43 -14.07 -15.96
N PHE A 351 0.35 -14.83 -15.75
CA PHE A 351 0.46 -16.22 -15.31
C PHE A 351 1.13 -17.08 -16.38
N CYS A 352 0.75 -16.89 -17.65
CA CYS A 352 1.40 -17.54 -18.79
C CYS A 352 2.89 -17.18 -18.89
N GLU A 353 3.24 -15.91 -18.72
CA GLU A 353 4.64 -15.42 -18.71
C GLU A 353 5.47 -16.16 -17.65
N LEU A 354 4.99 -16.19 -16.40
CA LEU A 354 5.69 -16.81 -15.27
C LEU A 354 5.79 -18.33 -15.37
N ILE A 355 4.78 -19.00 -15.95
CA ILE A 355 4.82 -20.45 -16.19
C ILE A 355 5.89 -20.79 -17.23
N ASN A 356 5.95 -20.03 -18.32
CA ASN A 356 6.88 -20.30 -19.42
C ASN A 356 8.35 -20.12 -19.01
N GLU A 357 8.63 -19.24 -18.06
CA GLU A 357 9.96 -19.12 -17.45
C GLU A 357 10.37 -20.36 -16.66
N LYS A 358 9.43 -21.01 -15.96
CA LYS A 358 9.72 -22.17 -15.11
C LYS A 358 10.29 -23.33 -15.91
N ASN A 359 9.74 -23.57 -17.10
CA ASN A 359 10.23 -24.58 -18.04
C ASN A 359 11.69 -24.35 -18.49
N ARG A 360 12.19 -23.10 -18.41
CA ARG A 360 13.60 -22.78 -18.69
C ARG A 360 14.51 -23.02 -17.49
N SER A 361 13.99 -22.87 -16.28
CA SER A 361 14.76 -22.96 -15.01
C SER A 361 14.98 -24.38 -14.48
N GLU A 362 14.23 -25.39 -14.94
CA GLU A 362 14.42 -26.79 -14.51
C GLU A 362 15.81 -27.36 -14.86
N PHE A 363 16.57 -26.66 -15.70
CA PHE A 363 17.98 -26.96 -15.99
C PHE A 363 18.95 -26.75 -14.79
N ASN A 364 18.49 -26.19 -13.66
CA ASN A 364 19.33 -25.85 -12.49
C ASN A 364 18.95 -26.57 -11.18
N LYS A 365 18.29 -27.75 -11.24
CA LYS A 365 17.85 -28.52 -10.05
C LYS A 365 18.97 -29.07 -9.13
N ASN A 366 20.25 -28.85 -9.44
CA ASN A 366 21.38 -29.27 -8.60
C ASN A 366 21.83 -28.24 -7.55
N ASN A 367 21.16 -27.09 -7.44
CA ASN A 367 21.41 -26.18 -6.32
C ASN A 367 20.69 -26.70 -5.07
N THR A 368 21.39 -27.51 -4.29
CA THR A 368 21.11 -27.68 -2.87
C THR A 368 20.83 -26.31 -2.27
N ILE A 369 19.67 -26.15 -1.63
CA ILE A 369 19.29 -24.94 -0.93
C ILE A 369 20.46 -24.58 -0.02
N LYS A 370 21.25 -23.57 -0.41
CA LYS A 370 22.24 -23.00 0.50
C LYS A 370 21.42 -22.50 1.67
N ASN A 371 21.76 -22.93 2.88
CA ASN A 371 21.20 -22.35 4.09
C ASN A 371 21.60 -20.87 4.10
N TYR A 372 20.77 -20.03 3.49
CA TYR A 372 20.96 -18.59 3.54
C TYR A 372 20.79 -18.19 5.00
N ASN A 373 21.85 -17.60 5.54
CA ASN A 373 21.87 -17.01 6.87
C ASN A 373 21.13 -15.66 6.77
N HIS A 374 19.80 -15.72 6.70
CA HIS A 374 18.96 -14.52 6.74
C HIS A 374 19.03 -13.92 8.15
N ILE A 375 19.14 -12.59 8.23
CA ILE A 375 18.95 -11.84 9.48
C ILE A 375 17.69 -11.01 9.35
N VAL A 376 16.68 -11.30 10.17
CA VAL A 376 15.44 -10.51 10.27
C VAL A 376 15.58 -9.49 11.38
N LEU A 377 15.58 -8.22 11.01
CA LEU A 377 15.53 -7.10 11.93
C LEU A 377 14.06 -6.78 12.19
N THR A 378 13.69 -6.76 13.46
CA THR A 378 12.32 -6.57 13.90
C THR A 378 12.14 -5.20 14.51
N GLY A 379 11.19 -4.45 13.95
CA GLY A 379 10.74 -3.17 14.50
C GLY A 379 9.82 -3.32 15.71
N PRO A 380 9.52 -2.22 16.41
CA PRO A 380 8.69 -2.19 17.62
C PRO A 380 7.28 -2.76 17.41
N THR A 381 6.72 -2.55 16.22
CA THR A 381 5.42 -3.04 15.77
C THR A 381 5.62 -4.35 14.97
N GLY A 382 4.80 -5.38 15.22
CA GLY A 382 4.88 -6.67 14.49
C GLY A 382 6.05 -7.61 14.86
N GLY A 383 7.00 -7.18 15.68
CA GLY A 383 8.24 -7.94 15.97
C GLY A 383 8.02 -9.36 16.50
N GLY A 384 6.97 -9.61 17.29
CA GLY A 384 6.74 -10.93 17.87
C GLY A 384 6.42 -12.05 16.88
N LEU A 385 5.64 -11.76 15.83
CA LEU A 385 5.32 -12.75 14.81
C LEU A 385 6.51 -12.96 13.87
N CYS A 386 7.17 -11.87 13.46
CA CYS A 386 8.35 -11.92 12.59
C CYS A 386 9.51 -12.67 13.25
N HIS A 387 9.78 -12.40 14.53
CA HIS A 387 10.78 -13.11 15.33
C HIS A 387 10.50 -14.61 15.40
N LYS A 388 9.27 -15.00 15.76
CA LYS A 388 8.87 -16.41 15.83
C LYS A 388 8.99 -17.09 14.46
N PHE A 389 8.60 -16.38 13.40
CA PHE A 389 8.74 -16.86 12.03
C PHE A 389 10.22 -17.10 11.68
N ALA A 390 11.09 -16.12 11.95
CA ALA A 390 12.53 -16.23 11.72
C ALA A 390 13.13 -17.45 12.46
N GLN A 391 12.81 -17.62 13.75
CA GLN A 391 13.26 -18.78 14.53
C GLN A 391 12.83 -20.11 13.92
N GLN A 392 11.57 -20.24 13.48
CA GLN A 392 11.07 -21.45 12.84
C GLN A 392 11.79 -21.73 11.53
N MET A 393 12.13 -20.68 10.79
CA MET A 393 12.90 -20.73 9.55
C MET A 393 14.41 -20.94 9.77
N LYS A 394 14.87 -20.97 11.03
CA LYS A 394 16.29 -21.00 11.42
C LYS A 394 17.07 -19.79 10.91
N TRP A 395 16.38 -18.67 10.75
CA TRP A 395 16.97 -17.37 10.45
C TRP A 395 17.38 -16.71 11.76
N LEU A 396 18.39 -15.85 11.68
CA LEU A 396 18.78 -15.00 12.81
C LEU A 396 17.75 -13.88 12.93
N SER A 397 17.39 -13.53 14.15
CA SER A 397 16.48 -12.45 14.47
C SER A 397 17.18 -11.42 15.35
N CYS A 398 17.00 -10.15 15.01
CA CYS A 398 17.63 -9.05 15.72
C CYS A 398 16.59 -7.98 16.04
N SER A 399 16.64 -7.46 17.26
CA SER A 399 15.85 -6.31 17.69
C SER A 399 16.75 -5.12 18.01
N VAL A 400 16.15 -3.98 18.34
CA VAL A 400 16.82 -2.86 19.03
C VAL A 400 16.54 -2.94 20.53
N GLU A 401 17.47 -2.46 21.35
CA GLU A 401 17.37 -2.48 22.82
C GLU A 401 16.12 -1.74 23.34
N SER A 402 15.67 -0.70 22.64
CA SER A 402 14.46 0.04 23.01
C SER A 402 13.16 -0.73 22.77
N MET A 403 13.19 -1.92 22.14
CA MET A 403 11.98 -2.74 22.03
C MET A 403 11.57 -3.25 23.41
N ARG A 404 10.41 -2.77 23.89
CA ARG A 404 9.82 -3.19 25.17
C ARG A 404 9.22 -4.60 25.16
N VAL A 405 9.37 -5.36 24.08
CA VAL A 405 8.79 -6.71 23.97
C VAL A 405 9.82 -7.72 24.48
N PRO A 406 9.53 -8.45 25.58
CA PRO A 406 10.47 -9.40 26.19
C PRO A 406 10.54 -10.69 25.37
N LEU A 407 11.20 -10.62 24.21
CA LEU A 407 11.45 -11.77 23.33
C LEU A 407 12.93 -12.10 23.32
N ASN A 408 13.24 -13.39 23.20
CA ASN A 408 14.60 -13.90 23.16
C ASN A 408 15.16 -13.82 21.74
N PHE A 409 15.46 -12.60 21.28
CA PHE A 409 16.13 -12.36 20.02
C PHE A 409 17.55 -12.93 20.03
N ASP A 410 18.04 -13.37 18.87
CA ASP A 410 19.42 -13.86 18.72
C ASP A 410 20.41 -12.73 18.99
N PHE A 411 20.04 -11.51 18.58
CA PHE A 411 20.80 -10.28 18.83
C PHE A 411 19.89 -9.12 19.23
N GLN A 412 20.42 -8.21 20.03
CA GLN A 412 19.84 -6.89 20.23
C GLN A 412 20.88 -5.83 19.91
N LEU A 413 20.54 -4.94 19.00
CA LEU A 413 21.32 -3.76 18.66
C LEU A 413 21.08 -2.68 19.72
N ARG A 414 22.12 -2.39 20.50
CA ARG A 414 22.06 -1.43 21.61
C ARG A 414 22.37 -0.01 21.14
N GLU A 415 23.50 0.13 20.46
CA GLU A 415 23.96 1.42 19.96
C GLU A 415 24.95 1.27 18.80
N ILE A 416 25.05 2.32 17.98
CA ILE A 416 26.22 2.60 17.16
C ILE A 416 27.04 3.64 17.92
N ARG A 417 28.31 3.31 18.20
CA ARG A 417 29.23 4.20 18.90
C ARG A 417 29.78 5.29 17.97
N GLU A 418 30.40 6.31 18.57
CA GLU A 418 30.94 7.47 17.84
C GLU A 418 32.01 7.10 16.80
N ASP A 419 32.72 5.99 17.00
CA ASP A 419 33.71 5.46 16.06
C ASP A 419 33.10 4.64 14.90
N GLY A 420 31.76 4.55 14.85
CA GLY A 420 30.98 3.77 13.90
C GLY A 420 30.87 2.29 14.24
N SER A 421 31.37 1.84 15.40
CA SER A 421 31.23 0.45 15.82
C SER A 421 29.83 0.12 16.33
N LEU A 422 29.43 -1.14 16.16
CA LEU A 422 28.16 -1.68 16.63
C LEU A 422 28.31 -2.32 17.99
N CYS A 423 27.42 -1.94 18.92
CA CYS A 423 27.25 -2.63 20.20
C CYS A 423 26.05 -3.56 20.09
N LEU A 424 26.32 -4.86 20.11
CA LEU A 424 25.31 -5.92 20.07
C LEU A 424 25.31 -6.67 21.40
N SER A 425 24.14 -6.98 21.95
CA SER A 425 24.00 -8.04 22.94
C SER A 425 23.47 -9.31 22.29
N ILE A 426 24.07 -10.44 22.62
CA ILE A 426 23.75 -11.75 22.04
C ILE A 426 22.95 -12.56 23.06
N GLY A 427 21.86 -13.17 22.63
CA GLY A 427 21.06 -14.07 23.47
C GLY A 427 21.87 -15.28 23.95
N GLU A 428 21.64 -15.74 25.18
CA GLU A 428 22.40 -16.86 25.77
C GLU A 428 22.32 -18.16 24.98
N ARG A 429 21.14 -18.46 24.44
CA ARG A 429 20.86 -19.73 23.77
C ARG A 429 21.58 -19.84 22.42
N GLU A 430 21.85 -18.73 21.77
CA GLU A 430 22.35 -18.67 20.41
C GLU A 430 23.82 -18.24 20.32
N ARG A 431 24.49 -18.01 21.47
CA ARG A 431 25.92 -17.64 21.54
C ARG A 431 26.82 -18.47 20.63
N LYS A 432 26.61 -19.79 20.55
CA LYS A 432 27.43 -20.67 19.69
C LYS A 432 27.18 -20.42 18.21
N GLN A 433 25.93 -20.37 17.78
CA GLN A 433 25.55 -20.18 16.37
C GLN A 433 25.96 -18.79 15.89
N VAL A 434 25.75 -17.78 16.73
CA VAL A 434 26.17 -16.41 16.47
C VAL A 434 27.70 -16.28 16.38
N ARG A 435 28.44 -16.91 17.30
CA ARG A 435 29.91 -16.89 17.23
C ARG A 435 30.42 -17.55 15.95
N THR A 436 29.82 -18.68 15.54
CA THR A 436 30.14 -19.32 14.25
C THR A 436 29.85 -18.38 13.10
N PHE A 437 28.66 -17.75 13.06
CA PHE A 437 28.28 -16.78 12.04
C PHE A 437 29.26 -15.61 11.94
N LEU A 438 29.60 -14.98 13.06
CA LEU A 438 30.50 -13.82 13.09
C LEU A 438 31.91 -14.20 12.68
N GLN A 439 32.34 -15.41 13.03
CA GLN A 439 33.64 -15.95 12.63
C GLN A 439 33.69 -16.22 11.12
N GLU A 440 32.66 -16.84 10.56
CA GLU A 440 32.54 -17.08 9.11
C GLU A 440 32.53 -15.75 8.33
N ALA A 441 31.70 -14.78 8.76
CA ALA A 441 31.65 -13.46 8.14
C ALA A 441 33.01 -12.74 8.17
N ARG A 442 33.76 -12.89 9.27
CA ARG A 442 35.12 -12.35 9.41
C ARG A 442 36.09 -12.99 8.43
N GLU A 443 36.12 -14.32 8.34
CA GLU A 443 37.00 -15.06 7.44
C GLU A 443 36.71 -14.73 5.97
N MET A 444 35.44 -14.53 5.62
CA MET A 444 35.02 -14.10 4.28
C MET A 444 35.49 -12.68 3.94
N LEU A 445 35.33 -11.73 4.85
CA LEU A 445 35.82 -10.36 4.64
C LEU A 445 37.35 -10.31 4.49
N GLN A 446 38.08 -11.11 5.29
CA GLN A 446 39.54 -11.19 5.25
C GLN A 446 40.09 -11.85 3.99
N SER A 447 39.35 -12.78 3.37
CA SER A 447 39.77 -13.48 2.15
C SER A 447 39.43 -12.73 0.86
N SER A 448 38.62 -11.68 0.92
CA SER A 448 38.24 -10.90 -0.26
C SER A 448 39.40 -10.03 -0.77
N THR A 449 39.93 -10.37 -1.95
CA THR A 449 41.01 -9.64 -2.63
C THR A 449 40.58 -8.29 -3.20
N LEU A 450 39.28 -7.98 -3.17
CA LEU A 450 38.65 -6.76 -3.68
C LEU A 450 38.85 -5.51 -2.79
N ILE A 451 39.43 -5.66 -1.59
CA ILE A 451 39.79 -4.55 -0.72
C ILE A 451 41.31 -4.36 -0.78
N LYS A 452 41.81 -3.94 -1.93
CA LYS A 452 43.22 -3.54 -2.11
C LYS A 452 43.24 -2.08 -2.56
N SER A 453 43.85 -1.24 -1.72
CA SER A 453 43.91 0.24 -1.77
C SER A 453 42.62 0.91 -1.28
N SER A 454 42.55 1.63 -0.17
CA SER A 454 43.52 2.38 0.63
C SER A 454 43.16 2.29 2.12
N GLU A 455 44.16 2.04 2.97
CA GLU A 455 44.17 2.19 4.45
C GLU A 455 42.81 2.19 5.17
N ILE A 456 42.23 1.00 5.35
CA ILE A 456 41.29 0.75 6.44
C ILE A 456 42.00 -0.18 7.42
N PHE A 457 42.34 0.34 8.59
CA PHE A 457 42.77 -0.48 9.72
C PHE A 457 41.62 -1.41 10.13
N LEU A 458 41.61 -2.64 9.61
CA LEU A 458 40.81 -3.72 10.18
C LEU A 458 41.51 -4.18 11.46
N GLY A 459 41.25 -3.44 12.54
CA GLY A 459 41.60 -3.82 13.90
C GLY A 459 41.00 -5.18 14.26
N GLN A 460 41.76 -5.95 15.03
CA GLN A 460 41.38 -7.27 15.52
C GLN A 460 39.98 -7.26 16.16
N LEU A 461 39.11 -8.20 15.78
CA LEU A 461 37.92 -8.53 16.56
C LEU A 461 38.41 -9.03 17.93
N LYS A 462 38.28 -8.21 18.97
CA LYS A 462 38.70 -8.54 20.33
C LYS A 462 37.44 -8.82 21.14
N ILE A 463 37.14 -10.10 21.33
CA ILE A 463 36.14 -10.53 22.32
C ILE A 463 36.78 -10.32 23.69
N VAL A 464 36.44 -9.24 24.37
CA VAL A 464 36.86 -9.01 25.76
C VAL A 464 35.63 -9.16 26.65
N SER A 465 35.61 -10.25 27.42
CA SER A 465 34.70 -10.39 28.56
C SER A 465 35.06 -9.32 29.59
N ILE A 466 34.12 -8.42 29.87
CA ILE A 466 34.21 -7.51 31.03
C ILE A 466 32.95 -7.80 31.86
N ALA A 467 33.17 -8.49 32.98
CA ALA A 467 32.20 -9.02 33.94
C ALA A 467 31.57 -10.38 33.59
N PRO A 468 31.50 -11.32 34.56
CA PRO A 468 31.05 -12.70 34.32
C PRO A 468 29.57 -12.85 33.91
N ASP A 469 28.76 -11.78 33.99
CA ASP A 469 27.31 -11.90 33.90
C ASP A 469 26.67 -11.14 32.70
N LEU A 470 27.42 -10.32 31.95
CA LEU A 470 26.97 -9.62 30.74
C LEU A 470 28.15 -9.38 29.78
N GLU A 471 28.31 -10.23 28.76
CA GLU A 471 29.31 -10.01 27.70
C GLU A 471 28.77 -9.04 26.63
N THR A 472 29.29 -7.81 26.60
CA THR A 472 29.23 -6.90 25.43
C THR A 472 30.28 -7.31 24.41
N VAL A 473 29.90 -7.49 23.13
CA VAL A 473 30.86 -7.72 22.04
C VAL A 473 31.26 -6.38 21.44
N ASP A 474 32.55 -6.05 21.49
CA ASP A 474 33.09 -4.85 20.83
C ASP A 474 33.37 -5.08 19.33
N ALA A 475 32.71 -4.23 18.53
CA ALA A 475 33.09 -3.66 17.23
C ALA A 475 33.49 -4.56 16.04
N LEU A 476 32.68 -4.51 14.97
CA LEU A 476 33.16 -4.60 13.58
C LEU A 476 33.58 -3.19 13.12
N PRO A 477 34.88 -2.91 12.85
CA PRO A 477 35.30 -1.62 12.33
C PRO A 477 34.90 -1.50 10.86
N MET A 478 33.75 -0.90 10.58
CA MET A 478 33.27 -0.57 9.23
C MET A 478 33.34 0.94 8.97
N LYS A 479 34.50 1.55 9.25
CA LYS A 479 34.74 3.01 9.24
C LYS A 479 34.36 3.72 7.93
N ASN A 480 34.15 2.99 6.83
CA ASN A 480 33.88 3.57 5.52
C ASN A 480 32.40 3.53 5.10
N SER A 481 31.52 2.87 5.87
CA SER A 481 30.10 2.72 5.50
C SER A 481 29.21 3.81 6.10
N ILE A 482 29.62 4.39 7.22
CA ILE A 482 28.85 5.40 7.97
C ILE A 482 29.66 6.69 8.06
N THR A 483 29.05 7.80 7.69
CA THR A 483 29.65 9.13 7.73
C THR A 483 29.58 9.73 9.16
N PRO A 484 30.52 10.60 9.55
CA PRO A 484 30.44 11.33 10.82
C PRO A 484 29.11 12.08 11.01
N LEU A 485 28.53 12.60 9.91
CA LEU A 485 27.23 13.27 9.93
C LEU A 485 26.08 12.31 10.27
N GLU A 486 26.09 11.08 9.77
CA GLU A 486 25.10 10.05 10.12
C GLU A 486 25.19 9.68 11.62
N ILE A 487 26.40 9.56 12.16
CA ILE A 487 26.62 9.32 13.60
C ILE A 487 26.11 10.49 14.43
N GLN A 488 26.42 11.73 14.04
CA GLN A 488 25.94 12.93 14.74
C GLN A 488 24.41 13.01 14.74
N LYS A 489 23.75 12.72 13.61
CA LYS A 489 22.30 12.65 13.52
C LYS A 489 21.72 11.58 14.45
N LEU A 490 22.34 10.42 14.51
CA LEU A 490 21.91 9.32 15.37
C LEU A 490 22.03 9.68 16.85
N SER A 491 23.14 10.29 17.28
CA SER A 491 23.33 10.78 18.65
C SER A 491 22.30 11.85 19.03
N TYR A 492 21.98 12.76 18.11
CA TYR A 492 20.95 13.77 18.32
C TYR A 492 19.55 13.14 18.47
N LEU A 493 19.19 12.20 17.60
CA LEU A 493 17.93 11.46 17.71
C LEU A 493 17.84 10.65 19.01
N LYS A 494 18.94 10.05 19.47
CA LYS A 494 19.01 9.35 20.77
C LYS A 494 18.66 10.29 21.91
N GLN A 495 19.19 11.51 21.92
CA GLN A 495 18.88 12.51 22.93
C GLN A 495 17.40 12.91 22.89
N LEU A 496 16.84 13.17 21.70
CA LEU A 496 15.44 13.51 21.55
C LEU A 496 14.50 12.36 21.98
N SER A 497 14.90 11.11 21.76
CA SER A 497 14.12 9.92 22.13
C SER A 497 13.86 9.79 23.64
N ILE A 498 14.66 10.47 24.47
CA ILE A 498 14.48 10.53 25.93
C ILE A 498 13.23 11.36 26.27
N TYR A 499 12.91 12.37 25.46
CA TYR A 499 11.86 13.33 25.74
C TYR A 499 10.52 12.97 25.07
N ASP A 500 10.55 12.21 23.98
CA ASP A 500 9.36 11.87 23.20
C ASP A 500 9.54 10.52 22.48
N GLU A 501 8.61 9.59 22.73
CA GLU A 501 8.63 8.21 22.21
C GLU A 501 8.65 8.14 20.67
N SER A 502 8.12 9.15 20.00
CA SER A 502 8.12 9.21 18.54
C SER A 502 9.54 9.39 17.94
N TYR A 503 10.44 10.09 18.65
CA TYR A 503 11.86 10.14 18.27
C TYR A 503 12.58 8.84 18.56
N ALA A 504 12.09 8.01 19.48
CA ALA A 504 12.63 6.66 19.67
C ALA A 504 12.35 5.79 18.44
N GLU A 505 11.16 5.87 17.84
CA GLU A 505 10.85 5.18 16.59
C GLU A 505 11.77 5.65 15.44
N ILE A 506 12.00 6.96 15.32
CA ILE A 506 12.91 7.52 14.30
C ILE A 506 14.37 7.12 14.57
N TYR A 507 14.82 7.19 15.83
CA TYR A 507 16.17 6.74 16.22
C TYR A 507 16.39 5.28 15.81
N ASN A 508 15.42 4.41 16.11
CA ASN A 508 15.47 3.00 15.72
C ASN A 508 15.49 2.83 14.21
N ALA A 509 14.65 3.59 13.48
CA ALA A 509 14.62 3.67 12.01
C ALA A 509 16.02 3.86 11.41
N VAL A 510 16.73 4.87 11.92
CA VAL A 510 18.07 5.24 11.47
C VAL A 510 19.11 4.21 11.94
N LEU A 511 19.00 3.72 13.17
CA LEU A 511 19.93 2.73 13.75
C LEU A 511 19.97 1.43 12.94
N PHE A 512 18.83 0.85 12.59
CA PHE A 512 18.84 -0.36 11.75
C PHE A 512 19.25 -0.09 10.31
N GLU A 513 18.96 1.09 9.76
CA GLU A 513 19.44 1.43 8.41
C GLU A 513 20.96 1.44 8.35
N LEU A 514 21.59 2.07 9.33
CA LEU A 514 23.03 2.12 9.44
C LEU A 514 23.60 0.72 9.69
N PHE A 515 22.96 -0.09 10.53
CA PHE A 515 23.31 -1.50 10.70
C PHE A 515 23.25 -2.28 9.39
N ALA A 516 22.16 -2.16 8.64
CA ALA A 516 22.00 -2.82 7.36
C ALA A 516 23.05 -2.35 6.34
N LYS A 517 23.31 -1.05 6.28
CA LYS A 517 24.34 -0.45 5.43
C LYS A 517 25.73 -0.99 5.76
N MET A 518 26.03 -1.21 7.05
CA MET A 518 27.27 -1.85 7.49
C MET A 518 27.34 -3.32 7.09
N LEU A 519 26.20 -4.02 7.04
CA LEU A 519 26.18 -5.43 6.69
C LEU A 519 26.09 -5.69 5.17
N ARG A 520 25.67 -4.72 4.34
CA ARG A 520 25.59 -4.87 2.86
C ARG A 520 26.84 -5.47 2.17
N PRO A 521 28.09 -5.20 2.59
CA PRO A 521 29.25 -5.87 2.01
C PRO A 521 29.20 -7.41 2.12
N LEU A 522 28.42 -7.94 3.06
CA LEU A 522 28.17 -9.37 3.25
C LEU A 522 27.16 -9.95 2.25
N ASP A 523 26.39 -9.14 1.52
CA ASP A 523 25.41 -9.61 0.53
C ASP A 523 26.06 -10.44 -0.59
N ASN A 524 27.33 -10.12 -0.93
CA ASN A 524 28.13 -10.87 -1.89
C ASN A 524 28.52 -12.29 -1.42
N TYR A 525 28.26 -12.61 -0.15
CA TYR A 525 28.73 -13.81 0.53
C TYR A 525 27.59 -14.76 0.96
N ASN A 526 26.42 -14.64 0.33
CA ASN A 526 25.19 -15.40 0.65
C ASN A 526 24.55 -15.02 2.00
N PHE A 527 24.87 -13.85 2.56
CA PHE A 527 24.07 -13.26 3.64
C PHE A 527 23.01 -12.36 3.04
N VAL A 528 21.83 -12.36 3.63
CA VAL A 528 20.76 -11.45 3.24
C VAL A 528 20.27 -10.75 4.50
N ILE A 529 20.52 -9.45 4.60
CA ILE A 529 20.09 -8.65 5.73
C ILE A 529 18.74 -8.03 5.45
N GLU A 530 17.79 -8.29 6.35
CA GLU A 530 16.40 -7.93 6.15
C GLU A 530 15.93 -6.93 7.22
N VAL A 531 15.68 -5.69 6.80
CA VAL A 531 15.36 -4.57 7.71
C VAL A 531 13.86 -4.32 7.81
N GLY A 532 13.21 -4.85 8.85
CA GLY A 532 11.79 -4.62 9.10
C GLY A 532 11.48 -3.35 9.89
N PHE A 533 10.50 -2.57 9.42
CA PHE A 533 9.98 -1.38 10.12
C PHE A 533 8.53 -1.14 9.78
N PRO A 534 7.62 -1.15 10.76
CA PRO A 534 6.33 -0.52 10.59
C PRO A 534 6.31 0.82 11.31
N LEU A 535 6.32 1.92 10.55
CA LEU A 535 6.13 3.29 11.08
C LEU A 535 4.66 3.70 11.12
N GLU A 536 3.73 2.75 11.07
CA GLU A 536 2.28 3.01 11.05
C GLU A 536 1.80 3.79 12.28
N SER A 537 2.57 3.86 13.38
CA SER A 537 2.23 4.58 14.62
C SER A 537 2.75 6.03 14.73
N CYS A 538 3.61 6.49 13.82
CA CYS A 538 4.29 7.79 13.96
C CYS A 538 3.42 8.97 13.48
N ASN A 539 2.40 9.34 14.25
CA ASN A 539 1.63 10.58 14.05
C ASN A 539 2.42 11.79 14.62
N LEU A 540 3.49 12.21 13.94
CA LEU A 540 4.19 13.44 14.30
C LEU A 540 3.89 14.60 13.34
N PRO A 541 3.41 15.76 13.83
CA PRO A 541 3.60 17.02 13.16
C PRO A 541 5.06 17.46 13.38
N ILE A 542 6.00 16.93 12.58
CA ILE A 542 7.42 17.28 12.73
C ILE A 542 7.63 18.72 12.26
N LEU A 543 7.85 19.60 13.24
CA LEU A 543 8.25 20.99 13.12
C LEU A 543 9.31 21.19 12.02
N SER A 544 9.07 22.21 11.21
CA SER A 544 9.96 22.70 10.16
C SER A 544 11.13 23.48 10.75
N TYR A 545 12.05 22.86 11.50
CA TYR A 545 13.33 23.49 11.86
C TYR A 545 14.43 22.44 12.09
N ALA A 546 15.28 22.25 11.09
CA ALA A 546 16.72 21.96 11.14
C ALA A 546 17.22 21.72 9.71
#